data_AF-A0A3A8U4L4-F1
#
_entry.id   AF-A0A3A8U4L4-F1
#
_cell.length_a   1.000
_cell.length_b   1.000
_cell.length_c   1.000
_cell.angle_alpha   90.00
_cell.angle_beta   90.00
_cell.angle_gamma   90.00
#
_symmetry.space_group_name_H-M   'P 1'
#
loop_
_entity.id
_entity.type
_entity.pdbx_description
1 polymer ?
#
loop_
_entity_poly.entity_id
_entity_poly.type
_entity_poly.pdbx_seq_one_letter_code
_entity_poly.pdbx_strand_id
1 'polypeptide(L)' 'LEELQNPEDTAHARIYDRLTEMCTPVRITGENFRKARAREKMERLKKLLNGKEICL' A
#
# COMPACT_ATOMS: atom_id res chain seq x y z
N LEU A 1 -7.46 12.12 -3.83
CA LEU A 1 -7.80 13.55 -3.61
C LEU A 1 -9.22 13.84 -4.06
N GLU A 2 -9.68 13.22 -5.14
CA GLU A 2 -11.05 13.36 -5.64
C GLU A 2 -12.11 13.03 -4.58
N GLU A 3 -11.93 11.96 -3.80
CA GLU A 3 -12.82 11.62 -2.67
C GLU A 3 -12.83 12.67 -1.54
N LEU A 4 -11.71 13.39 -1.34
CA LEU A 4 -11.65 14.50 -0.37
C LEU A 4 -12.40 15.73 -0.89
N GLN A 5 -12.44 15.94 -2.21
CA GLN A 5 -13.15 17.05 -2.86
C GLN A 5 -14.63 16.73 -3.08
N ASN A 6 -14.97 15.45 -3.22
CA ASN A 6 -16.32 14.95 -3.45
C ASN A 6 -16.68 13.90 -2.38
N PRO A 7 -16.94 14.31 -1.13
CA PRO A 7 -17.28 13.39 -0.05
C PRO A 7 -18.61 12.67 -0.33
N GLU A 8 -18.68 11.39 0.07
CA GLU A 8 -19.85 10.54 -0.14
C GLU A 8 -21.08 10.98 0.66
N ASP A 9 -20.88 11.46 1.89
CA ASP A 9 -21.94 11.98 2.75
C ASP A 9 -21.47 13.18 3.61
N THR A 10 -22.42 13.77 4.33
CA THR A 10 -22.17 14.91 5.24
C THR A 10 -21.19 14.57 6.37
N ALA A 11 -21.16 13.33 6.86
CA ALA A 11 -20.25 12.94 7.93
C ALA A 11 -18.79 12.93 7.42
N HIS A 12 -18.56 12.33 6.25
CA HIS A 12 -17.27 12.34 5.58
C HIS A 12 -16.81 13.76 5.26
N ALA A 13 -17.71 14.63 4.77
CA ALA A 13 -17.39 16.04 4.52
C ALA A 13 -16.86 16.74 5.79
N ARG A 14 -17.54 16.57 6.94
CA ARG A 14 -17.14 17.19 8.22
C ARG A 14 -15.80 16.65 8.73
N ILE A 15 -15.54 15.36 8.54
CA ILE A 15 -14.27 14.75 8.93
C ILE A 15 -13.13 15.30 8.07
N TYR A 16 -13.32 15.34 6.75
CA TYR A 16 -12.32 15.83 5.82
C TYR A 16 -11.99 17.30 6.06
N ASP A 17 -13.00 18.17 6.21
CA ASP A 17 -12.82 19.60 6.52
C ASP A 17 -11.88 19.82 7.71
N ARG A 18 -12.14 19.11 8.82
CA ARG A 18 -11.32 19.22 10.04
C ARG A 18 -9.89 18.73 9.85
N LEU A 19 -9.68 17.70 9.05
CA LEU A 19 -8.33 17.21 8.74
C LEU A 19 -7.59 18.19 7.83
N THR A 20 -8.23 18.71 6.78
CA THR A 20 -7.60 19.65 5.84
C THR A 20 -7.34 21.03 6.44
N GLU A 21 -8.05 21.43 7.50
CA GLU A 21 -7.80 22.68 8.23
C GLU A 21 -6.42 22.69 8.90
N MET A 22 -5.96 21.55 9.42
CA MET A 22 -4.70 21.43 10.18
C MET A 22 -3.59 20.70 9.41
N CYS A 23 -3.94 19.91 8.40
CA CYS A 23 -3.02 19.02 7.71
C CYS A 23 -3.04 19.25 6.19
N THR A 24 -1.86 19.23 5.56
CA THR A 24 -1.75 19.27 4.09
C THR A 24 -1.82 17.86 3.50
N PRO A 25 -2.72 17.59 2.55
CA PRO A 25 -2.84 16.27 1.96
C PRO A 25 -1.64 15.94 1.06
N VAL A 26 -1.06 14.75 1.22
CA VAL A 26 0.04 14.25 0.40
C VAL A 26 -0.42 13.01 -0.37
N ARG A 27 -0.30 13.05 -1.70
CA ARG A 27 -0.61 11.91 -2.55
C ARG A 27 0.63 11.04 -2.73
N ILE A 28 0.61 9.85 -2.14
CA ILE A 28 1.63 8.82 -2.37
C ILE A 28 1.13 7.88 -3.46
N THR A 29 1.91 7.73 -4.52
CA THR A 29 1.63 6.81 -5.63
C THR A 29 2.70 5.73 -5.72
N GLY A 30 2.35 4.59 -6.30
CA GLY A 30 3.26 3.46 -6.49
C GLY A 30 2.66 2.15 -6.00
N GLU A 31 3.38 1.06 -6.21
CA GLU A 31 2.94 -0.27 -5.79
C GLU A 31 3.13 -0.49 -4.29
N ASN A 32 2.32 -1.39 -3.72
CA ASN A 32 2.47 -1.77 -2.32
C ASN A 32 3.81 -2.51 -2.10
N PHE A 33 4.75 -1.84 -1.46
CA PHE A 33 6.09 -2.36 -1.19
C PHE A 33 6.08 -3.70 -0.42
N ARG A 34 5.05 -3.95 0.40
CA ARG A 34 4.92 -5.23 1.12
C ARG A 34 4.62 -6.37 0.17
N LYS A 35 3.76 -6.15 -0.83
CA LYS A 35 3.44 -7.15 -1.87
C LYS A 35 4.67 -7.42 -2.75
N ALA A 36 5.37 -6.37 -3.17
CA ALA A 36 6.61 -6.50 -3.94
C ALA A 36 7.66 -7.32 -3.17
N ARG A 37 7.93 -6.96 -1.91
CA ARG A 37 8.87 -7.71 -1.05
C ARG A 37 8.43 -9.16 -0.79
N ALA A 38 7.12 -9.42 -0.65
CA ALA A 38 6.62 -10.78 -0.48
C ALA A 38 6.90 -11.64 -1.72
N ARG A 39 6.66 -11.10 -2.92
CA ARG A 39 7.01 -11.76 -4.19
C ARG A 39 8.52 -12.02 -4.28
N GLU A 40 9.35 -11.02 -4.00
CA GLU A 40 10.81 -11.18 -4.00
C GLU A 40 11.30 -12.26 -3.03
N LYS A 41 10.76 -12.29 -1.80
CA LYS A 41 11.09 -13.32 -0.81
C LYS A 41 10.69 -14.71 -1.29
N MET A 42 9.51 -14.84 -1.91
CA MET A 42 9.04 -16.11 -2.46
C MET A 42 9.91 -16.57 -3.63
N GLU A 43 10.27 -15.68 -4.54
CA GLU A 43 11.19 -15.99 -5.65
C GLU A 43 12.59 -16.37 -5.16
N ARG A 44 13.09 -15.68 -4.13
CA ARG A 44 14.34 -16.07 -3.47
C ARG A 44 14.24 -17.45 -2.84
N LEU A 45 13.14 -17.75 -2.16
CA LEU A 45 12.90 -19.07 -1.57
C LEU A 45 12.87 -20.15 -2.66
N LYS A 46 12.13 -19.93 -3.76
CA LYS A 46 12.11 -20.86 -4.91
C LYS A 46 13.52 -21.11 -5.44
N LYS A 47 14.34 -20.07 -5.63
CA LYS A 47 15.74 -20.24 -6.07
C LYS A 47 16.57 -21.08 -5.09
N LEU A 48 16.40 -20.88 -3.78
CA LEU A 48 17.10 -21.69 -2.76
C LEU A 48 16.65 -23.15 -2.75
N LEU A 49 15.37 -23.42 -3.03
CA LEU A 49 14.84 -24.78 -3.15
C LEU A 49 15.26 -25.44 -4.47
N ASN A 50 15.25 -24.71 -5.58
CA ASN A 50 15.69 -25.20 -6.89
C ASN A 50 17.22 -25.42 -6.96
N GLY A 51 18.01 -24.64 -6.22
CA GLY A 51 19.47 -24.84 -6.10
C GLY A 51 19.87 -25.88 -5.05
N LYS A 52 18.90 -26.41 -4.30
CA LYS A 52 19.05 -27.57 -3.44
C LYS A 52 18.25 -28.71 -4.06
N GLU A 53 18.83 -29.38 -5.05
CA GLU A 53 18.55 -30.81 -5.19
C GLU A 53 18.85 -31.45 -3.84
N ILE A 54 17.77 -31.72 -3.12
CA ILE A 54 17.56 -32.83 -2.18
C ILE A 54 18.86 -33.60 -1.88
N CYS A 55 19.62 -33.16 -0.88
CA CYS A 55 20.45 -34.07 -0.10
C CYS A 55 19.57 -34.59 1.06
N LEU A 56 18.57 -35.39 0.71
CA LEU A 56 17.97 -36.39 1.59
C LEU A 56 18.36 -37.75 1.03
#